data_AF-A0A7S4IXE9-F1
#
_entry.id   AF-A0A7S4IXE9-F1
#
_cell.length_a   1.000
_cell.length_b   1.000
_cell.length_c   1.000
_cell.angle_alpha   90.00
_cell.angle_beta   90.00
_cell.angle_gamma   90.00
#
_symmetry.space_group_name_H-M   'P 1'
#
loop_
_entity.id
_entity.type
_entity.pdbx_description
1 polymer ?
#
loop_
_entity_poly.entity_id
_entity_poly.type
_entity_poly.pdbx_seq_one_letter_code
_entity_poly.pdbx_strand_id
1 'polypeptide(L)'
;NTGPVVAGVVGTKRFLYDLWGDAVNLASRMESTGIPGKIHVTQDVIDHVGDEFTYESRGVRHIKGKGDMETFILHKRRDATPMKLPGKKRILRRRSQLVESLKTLSSSKEIIDAKINELESKLVDSDE
;
A
#
# COMPACT_ATOMS: atom_id res chain seq x y z
N ASN A 1 15.55 15.46 -0.50
CA ASN A 1 16.29 15.97 -1.68
C ASN A 1 17.22 14.88 -2.20
N THR A 2 17.60 14.91 -3.48
CA THR A 2 18.62 14.02 -4.06
C THR A 2 19.61 14.86 -4.88
N GLY A 3 20.81 14.33 -5.13
CA GLY A 3 21.84 15.01 -5.92
C GLY A 3 23.25 14.54 -5.58
N PRO A 4 24.26 15.07 -6.28
CA PRO A 4 25.66 14.71 -6.04
C PRO A 4 26.12 15.16 -4.65
N VAL A 5 26.94 14.31 -4.01
CA VAL A 5 27.52 14.55 -2.69
C VAL A 5 28.98 14.14 -2.67
N VAL A 6 29.74 14.74 -1.76
CA VAL A 6 31.11 14.34 -1.43
C VAL A 6 31.08 13.64 -0.09
N ALA A 7 31.69 12.46 -0.01
CA ALA A 7 31.82 11.70 1.22
C ALA A 7 33.29 11.61 1.64
N GLY A 8 33.55 11.57 2.93
CA GLY A 8 34.92 11.40 3.42
C GLY A 8 35.01 11.11 4.90
N VAL A 9 36.22 10.80 5.34
CA VAL A 9 36.56 10.65 6.76
C VAL A 9 37.28 11.90 7.22
N VAL A 10 36.79 12.53 8.29
CA VAL A 10 37.38 13.72 8.90
C VAL A 10 37.90 13.39 10.30
N GLY A 11 39.00 14.04 10.66
CA GLY A 11 39.64 13.94 11.97
C GLY A 11 40.93 13.15 11.94
N THR A 12 41.86 13.50 12.84
CA THR A 12 43.19 12.86 12.95
C THR A 12 43.33 11.95 14.17
N LYS A 13 42.48 12.12 15.18
CA LYS A 13 42.46 11.32 16.42
C LYS A 13 41.16 10.55 16.63
N ARG A 14 40.05 11.07 16.10
CA ARG A 14 38.74 10.42 16.07
C ARG A 14 38.21 10.58 14.65
N PHE A 15 38.09 9.47 13.95
CA PHE A 15 37.64 9.44 12.57
C PHE A 15 36.11 9.48 12.55
N LEU A 16 35.55 10.45 11.82
CA LEU A 16 34.12 10.55 11.54
C LEU A 16 33.90 10.47 10.03
N TYR A 17 33.04 9.56 9.60
CA TYR A 17 32.57 9.54 8.22
C TYR A 17 31.40 10.51 8.08
N ASP A 18 31.44 11.38 7.07
CA ASP A 18 30.43 12.41 6.88
C ASP A 18 30.23 12.74 5.38
N LEU A 19 29.09 13.37 5.08
CA LEU A 19 28.63 13.74 3.73
C LEU A 19 28.46 15.26 3.64
N TRP A 20 29.06 15.85 2.60
CA TRP A 20 28.90 17.27 2.29
C TRP A 20 28.41 17.48 0.86
N GLY A 21 27.83 18.64 0.63
CA GLY A 21 27.42 19.07 -0.69
C GLY A 21 26.12 19.83 -0.67
N ASP A 22 25.81 20.40 -1.82
CA ASP A 22 24.61 21.18 -2.02
C ASP A 22 23.32 20.33 -1.82
N ALA A 23 23.35 19.05 -2.22
CA ALA A 23 22.21 18.15 -2.01
C ALA A 23 21.88 17.95 -0.52
N VAL A 24 22.91 17.86 0.35
CA VAL A 24 22.78 17.73 1.81
C VAL A 24 22.28 19.04 2.42
N ASN A 25 22.83 20.19 1.98
CA ASN A 25 22.37 21.50 2.42
C ASN A 25 20.89 21.71 2.10
N LEU A 26 20.45 21.39 0.87
CA LEU A 26 19.06 21.48 0.47
C LEU A 26 18.17 20.50 1.25
N ALA A 27 18.64 19.28 1.52
CA ALA A 27 17.92 18.34 2.38
C ALA A 27 17.69 18.91 3.79
N SER A 28 18.70 19.55 4.39
CA SER A 28 18.56 20.26 5.67
C SER A 28 17.55 21.40 5.59
N ARG A 29 17.47 22.12 4.46
CA ARG A 29 16.42 23.14 4.26
C ARG A 29 15.02 22.53 4.16
N MET A 30 14.86 21.39 3.50
CA MET A 30 13.55 20.71 3.46
C MET A 30 13.11 20.22 4.84
N GLU A 31 14.04 19.76 5.67
CA GLU A 31 13.73 19.34 7.04
C GLU A 31 13.36 20.55 7.93
N SER A 32 14.23 21.56 7.99
CA SER A 32 14.00 22.77 8.81
C SER A 32 12.78 23.61 8.40
N THR A 33 12.32 23.52 7.14
CA THR A 33 11.11 24.22 6.65
C THR A 33 9.90 23.29 6.49
N GLY A 34 10.05 22.03 6.89
CA GLY A 34 9.03 21.00 6.80
C GLY A 34 7.94 21.13 7.87
N ILE A 35 6.87 20.35 7.70
CA ILE A 35 5.83 20.21 8.71
C ILE A 35 6.17 19.04 9.63
N PRO A 36 6.05 19.18 10.96
CA PRO A 36 6.25 18.08 11.90
C PRO A 36 5.44 16.83 11.52
N GLY A 37 6.09 15.67 11.51
CA GLY A 37 5.47 14.39 11.18
C GLY A 37 5.15 14.18 9.69
N LYS A 38 5.62 15.06 8.80
CA LYS A 38 5.51 14.93 7.35
C LYS A 38 6.89 14.80 6.70
N ILE A 39 6.93 14.16 5.53
CA ILE A 39 8.16 14.01 4.75
C ILE A 39 8.15 15.06 3.63
N HIS A 40 8.98 16.08 3.78
CA HIS A 40 9.12 17.17 2.81
C HIS A 40 10.19 16.81 1.77
N VAL A 41 9.82 16.86 0.50
CA VAL A 41 10.67 16.46 -0.62
C VAL A 41 10.72 17.54 -1.70
N THR A 42 11.79 17.50 -2.49
CA THR A 42 12.00 18.34 -3.68
C THR A 42 11.48 17.62 -4.93
N GLN A 43 11.34 18.36 -6.03
CA GLN A 43 10.97 17.78 -7.33
C GLN A 43 11.94 16.66 -7.75
N ASP A 44 13.25 16.84 -7.57
CA ASP A 44 14.27 15.84 -7.93
C ASP A 44 14.00 14.46 -7.29
N VAL A 45 13.44 14.42 -6.07
CA VAL A 45 13.07 13.16 -5.41
C VAL A 45 11.89 12.50 -6.12
N ILE A 46 10.90 13.28 -6.54
CA ILE A 46 9.76 12.77 -7.30
C ILE A 46 10.24 12.24 -8.65
N ASP A 47 11.16 12.93 -9.31
CA ASP A 47 11.67 12.49 -10.62
C ASP A 47 12.44 11.16 -10.52
N HIS A 48 13.14 10.91 -9.40
CA HIS A 48 13.89 9.67 -9.18
C HIS A 48 13.03 8.52 -8.65
N VAL A 49 12.09 8.80 -7.74
CA VAL A 49 11.22 7.78 -7.12
C VAL A 49 10.00 7.49 -8.00
N GLY A 50 9.65 8.44 -8.86
CA GLY A 50 8.53 8.35 -9.78
C GLY A 50 7.21 8.22 -9.04
N ASP A 51 6.45 7.22 -9.44
CA ASP A 51 5.04 7.12 -9.18
C ASP A 51 4.71 6.06 -8.10
N GLU A 52 5.73 5.58 -7.39
CA GLU A 52 5.60 4.64 -6.29
C GLU A 52 4.91 5.22 -5.05
N PHE A 53 4.89 6.55 -4.90
CA PHE A 53 4.27 7.25 -3.78
C PHE A 53 3.28 8.31 -4.25
N THR A 54 2.44 8.76 -3.33
CA THR A 54 1.55 9.92 -3.53
C THR A 54 2.19 11.17 -2.92
N TYR A 55 2.10 12.28 -3.64
CA TYR A 55 2.69 13.55 -3.27
C TYR A 55 1.63 14.65 -3.28
N GLU A 56 1.81 15.67 -2.44
CA GLU A 56 0.99 16.88 -2.41
C GLU A 56 1.89 18.09 -2.59
N SER A 57 1.59 18.95 -3.57
CA SER A 57 2.34 20.19 -3.76
C SER A 57 2.14 21.15 -2.59
N ARG A 58 3.24 21.72 -2.09
CA ARG A 58 3.26 22.83 -1.13
C ARG A 58 3.33 24.20 -1.79
N GLY A 59 3.32 24.23 -3.13
CA GLY A 59 3.57 25.42 -3.94
C GLY A 59 5.03 25.85 -3.97
N VAL A 60 5.26 26.96 -4.67
CA VAL A 60 6.58 27.59 -4.81
C VAL A 60 7.00 28.25 -3.49
N ARG A 61 8.23 27.97 -3.06
CA ARG A 61 8.84 28.52 -1.85
C ARG A 61 10.25 29.01 -2.13
N HIS A 62 10.60 30.13 -1.51
CA HIS A 62 11.95 30.65 -1.55
C HIS A 62 12.87 29.85 -0.64
N ILE A 63 13.87 29.18 -1.22
CA ILE A 63 14.89 28.43 -0.50
C ILE A 63 16.23 29.13 -0.65
N LYS A 64 16.85 29.48 0.48
CA LYS A 64 18.13 30.17 0.51
C LYS A 64 19.19 29.43 -0.31
N GLY A 65 19.78 30.13 -1.28
CA GLY A 65 20.82 29.58 -2.16
C GLY A 65 20.29 28.78 -3.37
N LYS A 66 18.99 28.52 -3.44
CA LYS A 66 18.31 27.88 -4.58
C LYS A 66 17.33 28.79 -5.30
N GLY A 67 16.84 29.83 -4.62
CA GLY A 67 15.79 30.70 -5.15
C GLY A 67 14.42 30.06 -4.96
N ASP A 68 13.49 30.42 -5.83
CA ASP A 68 12.12 29.94 -5.76
C ASP A 68 12.01 28.54 -6.37
N MET A 69 11.49 27.59 -5.60
CA MET A 69 11.31 26.21 -6.04
C MET A 69 9.99 25.64 -5.53
N GLU A 70 9.35 24.81 -6.36
CA GLU A 70 8.21 24.02 -5.91
C GLU A 70 8.70 22.86 -5.02
N THR A 71 7.92 22.55 -3.98
CA THR A 71 8.25 21.49 -3.03
C THR A 71 7.00 20.71 -2.66
N PHE A 72 7.19 19.50 -2.13
CA PHE A 72 6.09 18.54 -2.00
C PHE A 72 6.12 17.82 -0.65
N ILE A 73 4.95 17.41 -0.17
CA ILE A 73 4.83 16.45 0.92
C ILE A 73 4.62 15.06 0.34
N LEU A 74 5.50 14.13 0.69
CA LEU A 74 5.32 12.71 0.44
C LEU A 74 4.39 12.13 1.50
N HIS A 75 3.37 11.39 1.07
CA HIS A 75 2.35 10.82 1.95
C HIS A 75 2.54 9.32 2.17
N LYS A 76 2.08 8.48 1.24
CA LYS A 76 2.15 7.02 1.35
C LYS A 76 2.60 6.40 0.05
N ARG A 77 3.10 5.17 0.13
CA ARG A 77 3.30 4.33 -1.05
C ARG A 77 1.94 4.18 -1.74
N ARG A 78 1.91 4.31 -3.06
CA ARG A 78 0.71 3.96 -3.82
C ARG A 78 0.45 2.49 -3.63
N ASP A 79 -0.80 2.19 -3.29
CA ASP A 79 -1.29 0.83 -3.37
C ASP A 79 -1.04 0.36 -4.80
N ALA A 80 -0.43 -0.83 -4.96
CA ALA A 80 -0.29 -1.42 -6.28
C ALA A 80 -1.69 -1.39 -6.90
N THR A 81 -1.87 -0.60 -7.97
CA THR A 81 -3.13 -0.64 -8.70
C THR A 81 -3.32 -2.12 -9.03
N PRO A 82 -4.39 -2.78 -8.56
CA PRO A 82 -4.55 -4.19 -8.85
C PRO A 82 -4.52 -4.28 -10.36
N MET A 83 -3.43 -4.87 -10.88
CA MET A 83 -3.17 -4.99 -12.30
C MET A 83 -4.49 -5.44 -12.91
N LYS A 84 -5.10 -4.63 -13.79
CA LYS A 84 -6.30 -5.06 -14.51
C LYS A 84 -5.83 -6.20 -15.39
N LEU A 85 -5.90 -7.43 -14.86
CA LEU A 85 -5.58 -8.64 -15.58
C LEU A 85 -6.42 -8.59 -16.87
N PRO A 86 -5.81 -8.53 -18.05
CA PRO A 86 -6.57 -8.65 -19.29
C PRO A 86 -7.24 -10.03 -19.27
N GLY A 87 -8.56 -10.08 -19.09
CA GLY A 87 -9.32 -11.34 -19.13
C GLY A 87 -10.02 -11.81 -17.84
N LYS A 88 -10.39 -10.94 -16.89
CA LYS A 88 -11.22 -11.30 -15.71
C LYS A 88 -12.59 -11.95 -16.00
N LYS A 89 -13.01 -12.09 -17.27
CA LYS A 89 -14.30 -12.70 -17.65
C LYS A 89 -14.35 -14.22 -17.45
N ARG A 90 -13.21 -14.92 -17.38
CA ARG A 90 -13.20 -16.40 -17.35
C ARG A 90 -13.26 -17.03 -15.96
N ILE A 91 -12.78 -16.33 -14.92
CA ILE A 91 -12.70 -16.87 -13.55
C ILE A 91 -14.01 -16.66 -12.76
N LEU A 92 -14.83 -15.68 -13.15
CA LEU A 92 -16.04 -15.31 -12.41
C LEU A 92 -17.21 -16.29 -12.59
N ARG A 93 -17.24 -17.12 -13.65
CA ARG A 93 -18.34 -18.07 -13.89
C ARG A 93 -18.29 -19.31 -13.00
N ARG A 94 -17.10 -19.81 -12.66
CA ARG A 94 -16.96 -21.05 -11.85
C ARG A 94 -17.30 -20.85 -10.38
N ARG A 95 -17.11 -19.65 -9.84
CA ARG A 95 -17.44 -19.35 -8.43
C ARG A 95 -18.95 -19.33 -8.20
N SER A 96 -19.73 -18.78 -9.13
CA SER A 96 -21.20 -18.77 -9.03
C SER A 96 -21.77 -20.18 -9.08
N GLN A 97 -21.30 -21.02 -10.03
CA GLN A 97 -21.77 -22.39 -10.17
C GLN A 97 -21.45 -23.26 -8.94
N LEU A 98 -20.24 -23.15 -8.37
CA LEU A 98 -19.90 -23.91 -7.17
C LEU A 98 -20.72 -23.47 -5.95
N VAL A 99 -21.03 -22.18 -5.82
CA VAL A 99 -21.88 -21.67 -4.73
C VAL A 99 -23.32 -22.14 -4.92
N GLU A 100 -23.84 -22.16 -6.15
CA GLU A 100 -25.16 -22.72 -6.47
C GLU A 100 -25.21 -24.22 -6.13
N SER A 101 -24.21 -25.00 -6.56
CA SER A 101 -24.13 -26.44 -6.28
C SER A 101 -23.98 -26.75 -4.78
N LEU A 102 -23.24 -25.94 -4.03
CA LEU A 102 -23.11 -26.08 -2.57
C LEU A 102 -24.43 -25.78 -1.85
N LYS A 103 -25.18 -24.76 -2.29
CA LYS A 103 -26.52 -24.45 -1.74
C LYS A 103 -27.50 -25.60 -1.99
N THR A 104 -27.51 -26.16 -3.22
CA THR A 104 -28.39 -27.29 -3.54
C THR A 104 -28.05 -28.55 -2.73
N LEU A 105 -26.76 -28.78 -2.44
CA LEU A 105 -26.33 -29.91 -1.61
C LEU A 105 -26.69 -29.70 -0.12
N SER A 106 -26.62 -28.47 0.38
CA SER A 106 -27.05 -28.14 1.75
C SER A 106 -28.55 -28.37 1.94
N SER A 107 -29.39 -27.89 1.03
CA SER A 107 -30.85 -28.13 1.10
C SER A 107 -31.21 -29.60 0.94
N SER A 108 -30.48 -30.34 0.09
CA SER A 108 -30.71 -31.79 -0.05
C SER A 108 -30.35 -32.54 1.24
N LYS A 109 -29.29 -32.13 1.94
CA LYS A 109 -28.90 -32.71 3.22
C LYS A 109 -29.93 -32.42 4.32
N GLU A 110 -30.42 -31.19 4.42
CA GLU A 110 -31.47 -30.81 5.37
C GLU A 110 -32.78 -31.58 5.14
N ILE A 111 -33.16 -31.79 3.88
CA ILE A 111 -34.34 -32.58 3.51
C ILE A 111 -34.14 -34.05 3.90
N ILE A 112 -32.96 -34.62 3.68
CA ILE A 112 -32.65 -36.01 4.05
C ILE A 112 -32.67 -36.17 5.58
N ASP A 113 -32.03 -35.27 6.32
CA ASP A 113 -32.00 -35.30 7.79
C ASP A 113 -33.41 -35.14 8.39
N ALA A 114 -34.26 -34.29 7.79
CA ALA A 114 -35.67 -34.17 8.19
C ALA A 114 -36.49 -35.42 7.85
N LYS A 115 -36.25 -36.05 6.69
CA LYS A 115 -36.93 -37.30 6.30
C LYS A 115 -36.53 -38.48 7.19
N ILE A 116 -35.26 -38.53 7.62
CA ILE A 116 -34.75 -39.52 8.56
C ILE A 116 -35.46 -39.36 9.91
N ASN A 117 -35.53 -38.14 10.46
CA ASN A 117 -36.24 -37.89 11.72
C ASN A 117 -37.75 -38.19 11.64
N GLU A 118 -38.41 -37.90 10.51
CA GLU A 118 -39.84 -38.23 10.31
C GLU A 118 -40.08 -39.75 10.22
N LEU A 119 -39.12 -40.51 9.67
CA LEU A 119 -39.19 -41.96 9.62
C LEU A 119 -38.90 -42.58 10.99
N GLU A 120 -37.92 -42.03 11.73
CA GLU A 120 -37.61 -42.46 13.10
C GLU A 120 -38.78 -42.19 14.06
N SER A 121 -39.50 -41.07 13.93
CA SER A 121 -40.68 -40.81 14.76
C SER A 121 -41.83 -41.78 14.48
N LYS A 122 -42.03 -42.19 13.21
CA LYS A 122 -43.07 -43.16 12.82
C LYS A 122 -42.76 -44.60 13.25
N LEU A 123 -41.49 -44.93 13.49
CA LEU A 123 -41.05 -46.22 13.99
C LEU A 123 -41.19 -46.35 15.51
N VAL A 124 -41.24 -45.23 16.24
CA VAL A 124 -41.42 -45.20 17.71
C VAL A 124 -42.90 -45.29 18.09
N ASP A 125 -43.82 -44.82 17.25
CA ASP A 125 -45.28 -44.87 17.49
C ASP A 125 -45.94 -46.22 17.10
N SER A 126 -45.17 -47.23 16.67
CA SER A 126 -45.68 -48.55 16.22
C SER A 126 -45.46 -49.71 17.20
N ASP A 127 -44.89 -49.45 18.39
CA ASP A 127 -44.59 -50.45 19.43
C ASP A 127 -45.44 -50.28 20.72
N GLU A 128 -46.58 -49.59 20.68
CA GLU A 128 -47.68 -49.65 21.69
C GLU A 128 -48.94 -50.30 21.09
#